data_AF-A0A0A2T8B1-F1
#
_entry.id   AF-A0A0A2T8B1-F1
#
_cell.length_a   1.000
_cell.length_b   1.000
_cell.length_c   1.000
_cell.angle_alpha   90.00
_cell.angle_beta   90.00
_cell.angle_gamma   90.00
#
_symmetry.space_group_name_H-M   'P 1'
#
loop_
_entity.id
_entity.type
_entity.pdbx_description
1 polymer ?
#
loop_
_entity_poly.entity_id
_entity_poly.type
_entity_poly.pdbx_seq_one_letter_code
_entity_poly.pdbx_strand_id
1 'polypeptide(L)'
;MKQWKNWIKPAIVLLLFLLVAYIVRFELNIGKDAIKDFILSFGVWGPLIFFLLYALGPIVFFPTSVMSLAAGIVYGVFPGVIYILLGATGAAATGYVMARYFGDSILKFHKFKWSDQIYEKVQERGFLYVLVLRLIPIMGFDILSYISGIARVKFGPFILASFLGMMPGTFAYAFLGSSIGEGDSSKIAIAIGIFVILMLITYLLRNRVKKWLGLSE
;
A
#
# COMPACT_ATOMS: atom_id res chain seq x y z
N MET A 1 3.06 8.11 -37.24
CA MET A 1 2.28 6.94 -36.73
C MET A 1 2.77 6.42 -35.35
N LYS A 2 3.25 7.29 -34.42
CA LYS A 2 3.84 6.86 -33.14
C LYS A 2 3.01 7.22 -31.89
N GLN A 3 1.88 7.91 -32.05
CA GLN A 3 1.07 8.42 -30.93
C GLN A 3 0.03 7.44 -30.38
N TRP A 4 -0.47 6.46 -31.16
CA TRP A 4 -1.49 5.50 -30.68
C TRP A 4 -0.95 4.57 -29.58
N LYS A 5 0.32 4.16 -29.64
CA LYS A 5 0.96 3.31 -28.61
C LYS A 5 0.93 3.93 -27.21
N ASN A 6 0.80 5.25 -27.08
CA ASN A 6 0.70 5.92 -25.79
C ASN A 6 -0.68 5.77 -25.14
N TRP A 7 -1.73 5.49 -25.92
CA TRP A 7 -3.11 5.32 -25.44
C TRP A 7 -3.49 3.88 -25.10
N ILE A 8 -2.69 2.90 -25.54
CA ILE A 8 -2.94 1.48 -25.26
C ILE A 8 -2.83 1.19 -23.76
N LYS A 9 -1.83 1.76 -23.08
CA LYS A 9 -1.65 1.58 -21.63
C LYS A 9 -2.83 2.15 -20.81
N PRO A 10 -3.28 3.40 -21.00
CA PRO A 10 -4.45 3.90 -20.28
C PRO A 10 -5.74 3.18 -20.68
N ALA A 11 -5.89 2.72 -21.93
CA ALA A 11 -7.05 1.92 -22.35
C ALA A 11 -7.10 0.54 -21.66
N ILE A 12 -5.95 -0.12 -21.50
CA ILE A 12 -5.85 -1.38 -20.74
C ILE A 12 -6.15 -1.15 -19.26
N VAL A 13 -5.67 -0.04 -18.67
CA VAL A 13 -5.99 0.32 -17.28
C VAL A 13 -7.49 0.59 -17.13
N LEU A 14 -8.12 1.29 -18.07
CA LEU A 14 -9.56 1.55 -18.08
C LEU A 14 -10.36 0.24 -18.25
N LEU A 15 -9.91 -0.68 -19.10
CA LEU A 15 -10.53 -2.00 -19.28
C LEU A 15 -10.40 -2.89 -18.04
N LEU A 16 -9.21 -2.96 -17.44
CA LEU A 16 -8.99 -3.67 -16.18
C LEU A 16 -9.85 -3.07 -15.05
N PHE A 17 -9.97 -1.75 -15.01
CA PHE A 17 -10.85 -1.04 -14.09
C PHE A 17 -12.32 -1.43 -14.28
N LEU A 18 -12.82 -1.43 -15.51
CA LEU A 18 -14.20 -1.79 -15.81
C LEU A 18 -14.46 -3.27 -15.52
N LEU A 19 -13.47 -4.13 -15.76
CA LEU A 19 -13.52 -5.56 -15.42
C LEU A 19 -13.58 -5.79 -13.91
N VAL A 20 -12.72 -5.12 -13.14
CA VAL A 20 -12.74 -5.19 -11.67
C VAL A 20 -14.08 -4.66 -11.14
N ALA A 21 -14.58 -3.54 -11.67
CA ALA A 21 -15.89 -2.99 -11.29
C ALA A 21 -17.04 -3.96 -11.61
N TYR A 22 -16.97 -4.66 -12.74
CA TYR A 22 -17.95 -5.67 -13.14
C TYR A 22 -17.91 -6.91 -12.22
N ILE A 23 -16.72 -7.45 -11.93
CA ILE A 23 -16.54 -8.60 -11.03
C ILE A 23 -16.99 -8.25 -9.61
N VAL A 24 -16.60 -7.09 -9.09
CA VAL A 24 -17.03 -6.57 -7.77
C VAL A 24 -18.56 -6.46 -7.71
N ARG A 25 -19.22 -6.02 -8.78
CA ARG A 25 -20.68 -5.89 -8.83
C ARG A 25 -21.41 -7.23 -8.89
N PHE A 26 -20.85 -8.22 -9.59
CA PHE A 26 -21.53 -9.49 -9.86
C PHE A 26 -21.25 -10.58 -8.82
N GLU A 27 -20.04 -10.61 -8.25
CA GLU A 27 -19.60 -11.69 -7.34
C GLU A 27 -19.73 -11.33 -5.84
N LEU A 28 -19.72 -10.05 -5.44
CA LEU A 28 -19.80 -9.68 -4.01
C LEU A 28 -21.19 -9.76 -3.38
N ASN A 29 -22.16 -10.38 -4.06
CA ASN A 29 -23.45 -10.70 -3.44
C ASN A 29 -23.34 -11.84 -2.42
N ILE A 30 -22.19 -12.52 -2.35
CA ILE A 30 -21.84 -13.45 -1.29
C ILE A 30 -20.63 -12.87 -0.54
N GLY A 31 -20.83 -12.34 0.67
CA GLY A 31 -19.72 -12.18 1.64
C GLY A 31 -19.57 -10.85 2.35
N LYS A 32 -20.12 -9.71 1.90
CA LYS A 32 -19.94 -8.43 2.62
C LYS A 32 -20.53 -8.45 4.03
N ASP A 33 -21.74 -9.02 4.16
CA ASP A 33 -22.43 -9.14 5.44
C ASP A 33 -21.76 -10.21 6.31
N ALA A 34 -21.34 -11.33 5.74
CA ALA A 34 -20.59 -12.36 6.46
C ALA A 34 -19.20 -11.87 6.96
N ILE A 35 -18.48 -11.08 6.16
CA ILE A 35 -17.21 -10.46 6.56
C ILE A 35 -17.44 -9.45 7.69
N LYS A 36 -18.50 -8.65 7.56
CA LYS A 36 -18.88 -7.67 8.58
C LYS A 36 -19.28 -8.34 9.88
N ASP A 37 -20.14 -9.35 9.83
CA ASP A 37 -20.60 -10.11 11.00
C ASP A 37 -19.45 -10.87 11.66
N PHE A 38 -18.54 -11.47 10.88
CA PHE A 38 -17.33 -12.11 11.40
C PHE A 38 -16.44 -11.11 12.14
N ILE A 39 -16.16 -9.94 11.56
CA ILE A 39 -15.31 -8.93 12.19
C ILE A 39 -15.99 -8.32 13.42
N LEU A 40 -17.29 -8.05 13.36
CA LEU A 40 -18.06 -7.51 14.48
C LEU A 40 -18.24 -8.53 15.61
N SER A 41 -18.18 -9.84 15.33
CA SER A 41 -18.25 -10.89 16.35
C SER A 41 -17.16 -10.79 17.41
N PHE A 42 -16.04 -10.13 17.10
CA PHE A 42 -14.94 -9.88 18.04
C PHE A 42 -15.22 -8.73 19.03
N GLY A 43 -16.31 -7.96 18.83
CA GLY A 43 -16.72 -6.88 19.72
C GLY A 43 -15.62 -5.84 19.94
N VAL A 44 -15.38 -5.48 21.21
CA VAL A 44 -14.37 -4.48 21.62
C VAL A 44 -12.94 -4.87 21.22
N TRP A 45 -12.67 -6.17 21.01
CA TRP A 45 -11.36 -6.67 20.59
C TRP A 45 -11.11 -6.57 19.08
N GLY A 46 -12.14 -6.30 18.28
CA GLY A 46 -12.06 -6.23 16.82
C GLY A 46 -10.91 -5.35 16.30
N PRO A 47 -10.73 -4.11 16.79
CA PRO A 47 -9.62 -3.25 16.38
C PRO A 47 -8.23 -3.83 16.70
N LEU A 48 -8.06 -4.46 17.86
CA LEU A 48 -6.79 -5.05 18.27
C LEU A 48 -6.44 -6.25 17.39
N ILE A 49 -7.41 -7.14 17.17
CA ILE A 49 -7.24 -8.32 16.30
C ILE A 49 -6.94 -7.88 14.86
N PHE A 50 -7.66 -6.87 14.36
CA PHE A 50 -7.40 -6.29 13.04
C PHE A 50 -5.97 -5.76 12.93
N PHE A 51 -5.52 -4.98 13.93
CA PHE A 51 -4.15 -4.47 13.97
C PHE A 51 -3.11 -5.60 13.97
N LEU A 52 -3.28 -6.62 14.81
CA LEU A 52 -2.34 -7.74 14.89
C LEU A 52 -2.27 -8.54 13.58
N LEU A 53 -3.42 -8.87 12.99
CA LEU A 53 -3.47 -9.54 11.69
C LEU A 53 -2.78 -8.70 10.61
N TYR A 54 -2.98 -7.38 10.62
CA TYR A 54 -2.38 -6.49 9.63
C TYR A 54 -0.87 -6.42 9.84
N ALA A 55 -0.42 -6.20 11.09
CA ALA A 55 0.98 -6.07 11.43
C ALA A 55 1.79 -7.34 11.18
N LEU A 56 1.16 -8.52 11.27
CA LEU A 56 1.77 -9.82 10.98
C LEU A 56 1.62 -10.23 9.51
N GLY A 57 0.80 -9.52 8.73
CA GLY A 57 0.56 -9.76 7.30
C GLY A 57 1.82 -9.98 6.47
N PRO A 58 2.91 -9.20 6.65
CA PRO A 58 4.17 -9.42 5.93
C PRO A 58 4.85 -10.77 6.20
N ILE A 59 4.58 -11.43 7.34
CA ILE A 59 5.17 -12.74 7.66
C ILE A 59 4.56 -13.83 6.79
N VAL A 60 3.26 -13.72 6.54
CA VAL A 60 2.44 -14.71 5.80
C VAL A 60 2.13 -14.27 4.37
N PHE A 61 2.71 -13.14 3.92
CA PHE A 61 2.43 -12.51 2.62
C PHE A 61 0.94 -12.28 2.35
N PHE A 62 0.19 -11.93 3.40
CA PHE A 62 -1.24 -11.69 3.27
C PHE A 62 -1.51 -10.34 2.57
N PRO A 63 -2.43 -10.27 1.58
CA PRO A 63 -2.69 -9.02 0.87
C PRO A 63 -3.28 -7.93 1.76
N THR A 64 -2.49 -6.87 2.02
CA THR A 64 -2.90 -5.70 2.82
C THR A 64 -4.07 -4.92 2.21
N SER A 65 -4.27 -5.02 0.90
CA SER A 65 -5.43 -4.44 0.19
C SER A 65 -6.75 -5.05 0.66
N VAL A 66 -6.79 -6.36 0.89
CA VAL A 66 -8.00 -7.06 1.38
C VAL A 66 -8.36 -6.55 2.77
N MET A 67 -7.36 -6.44 3.65
CA MET A 67 -7.56 -5.89 5.00
C MET A 67 -8.03 -4.44 4.98
N SER A 68 -7.48 -3.64 4.05
CA SER A 68 -7.82 -2.24 3.93
C SER A 68 -9.25 -2.02 3.45
N LEU A 69 -9.70 -2.82 2.49
CA LEU A 69 -11.10 -2.81 2.05
C LEU A 69 -12.03 -3.26 3.18
N ALA A 70 -11.68 -4.33 3.90
CA ALA A 70 -12.47 -4.82 5.03
C ALA A 70 -12.64 -3.76 6.12
N ALA A 71 -11.58 -3.01 6.46
CA ALA A 71 -11.69 -1.91 7.42
C ALA A 71 -12.67 -0.81 6.96
N GLY A 72 -12.66 -0.46 5.67
CA GLY A 72 -13.63 0.49 5.12
C GLY A 72 -15.06 -0.04 5.13
N ILE A 73 -15.26 -1.32 4.80
CA ILE A 73 -16.58 -1.97 4.80
C ILE A 73 -17.19 -2.01 6.21
N VAL A 74 -16.38 -2.32 7.23
CA VAL A 74 -16.86 -2.52 8.60
C VAL A 74 -16.99 -1.21 9.37
N TYR A 75 -15.96 -0.37 9.30
CA TYR A 75 -15.82 0.80 10.19
C TYR A 75 -16.09 2.13 9.48
N GLY A 76 -16.35 2.12 8.17
CA GLY A 76 -16.54 3.31 7.36
C GLY A 76 -15.24 4.07 7.10
N VAL A 77 -15.36 5.29 6.57
CA VAL A 77 -14.19 6.04 6.06
C VAL A 77 -13.24 6.47 7.17
N PHE A 78 -13.67 7.30 8.13
CA PHE A 78 -12.74 7.90 9.10
C PHE A 78 -12.13 6.89 10.07
N PRO A 79 -12.91 6.02 10.75
CA PRO A 79 -12.33 5.00 11.61
C PRO A 79 -11.54 3.96 10.80
N GLY A 80 -12.00 3.61 9.60
CA GLY A 80 -11.28 2.75 8.67
C GLY A 80 -9.90 3.30 8.32
N VAL A 81 -9.78 4.59 8.00
CA VAL A 81 -8.48 5.24 7.75
C VAL A 81 -7.53 5.07 8.94
N ILE A 82 -8.02 5.28 10.17
CA ILE A 82 -7.21 5.15 11.37
C ILE A 82 -6.72 3.71 11.53
N TYR A 83 -7.62 2.73 11.42
CA TYR A 83 -7.26 1.31 11.58
C TYR A 83 -6.32 0.81 10.49
N ILE A 84 -6.52 1.24 9.24
CA ILE A 84 -5.62 0.92 8.13
C ILE A 84 -4.25 1.56 8.36
N LEU A 85 -4.17 2.84 8.74
CA LEU A 85 -2.89 3.50 8.97
C LEU A 85 -2.10 2.84 10.10
N LEU A 86 -2.76 2.50 11.21
CA LEU A 86 -2.11 1.80 12.32
C LEU A 86 -1.65 0.41 11.90
N GLY A 87 -2.52 -0.38 11.26
CA GLY A 87 -2.20 -1.71 10.77
C GLY A 87 -1.07 -1.71 9.74
N ALA A 88 -1.14 -0.83 8.74
CA ALA A 88 -0.13 -0.69 7.68
C ALA A 88 1.21 -0.20 8.24
N THR A 89 1.19 0.72 9.21
CA THR A 89 2.41 1.16 9.90
C THR A 89 3.02 0.02 10.71
N GLY A 90 2.19 -0.78 11.40
CA GLY A 90 2.60 -2.00 12.08
C GLY A 90 3.24 -3.00 11.12
N ALA A 91 2.61 -3.25 9.97
CA ALA A 91 3.14 -4.15 8.93
C ALA A 91 4.48 -3.65 8.38
N ALA A 92 4.57 -2.35 8.09
CA ALA A 92 5.81 -1.73 7.64
C ALA A 92 6.93 -1.87 8.69
N ALA A 93 6.60 -1.70 9.97
CA ALA A 93 7.54 -1.91 11.08
C ALA A 93 8.00 -3.36 11.17
N THR A 94 7.07 -4.32 11.14
CA THR A 94 7.39 -5.77 11.17
C THR A 94 8.31 -6.14 10.02
N GLY A 95 7.95 -5.76 8.79
CA GLY A 95 8.78 -6.06 7.62
C GLY A 95 10.17 -5.42 7.72
N TYR A 96 10.23 -4.15 8.09
CA TYR A 96 11.51 -3.45 8.31
C TYR A 96 12.38 -4.17 9.35
N VAL A 97 11.82 -4.54 10.51
CA VAL A 97 12.54 -5.18 11.61
C VAL A 97 13.04 -6.55 11.18
N MET A 98 12.18 -7.36 10.53
CA MET A 98 12.57 -8.66 10.02
C MET A 98 13.74 -8.55 9.05
N ALA A 99 13.66 -7.64 8.09
CA ALA A 99 14.71 -7.46 7.11
C ALA A 99 15.99 -6.86 7.70
N ARG A 100 15.89 -6.03 8.72
CA ARG A 100 17.06 -5.46 9.41
C ARG A 100 17.87 -6.50 10.19
N TYR A 101 17.20 -7.44 10.85
CA TYR A 101 17.86 -8.45 11.68
C TYR A 101 18.15 -9.77 10.94
N PHE A 102 17.26 -10.19 10.04
CA PHE A 102 17.37 -11.48 9.33
C PHE A 102 17.68 -11.32 7.83
N GLY A 103 17.57 -10.12 7.26
CA GLY A 103 17.78 -9.93 5.83
C GLY A 103 19.22 -10.22 5.40
N ASP A 104 20.21 -9.90 6.23
CA ASP A 104 21.62 -10.13 5.90
C ASP A 104 22.02 -11.61 5.98
N SER A 105 21.43 -12.39 6.89
CA SER A 105 21.68 -13.84 6.98
C SER A 105 21.11 -14.61 5.79
N ILE A 106 20.01 -14.12 5.20
CA ILE A 106 19.35 -14.75 4.04
C ILE A 106 19.98 -14.27 2.72
N LEU A 107 20.14 -12.95 2.55
CA LEU A 107 20.52 -12.35 1.27
C LEU A 107 22.03 -12.05 1.15
N LYS A 108 22.80 -12.18 2.24
CA LYS A 108 24.25 -11.88 2.30
C LYS A 108 24.56 -10.52 1.69
N PHE A 109 23.78 -9.51 2.06
CA PHE A 109 23.72 -8.23 1.37
C PHE A 109 25.04 -7.45 1.48
N HIS A 110 25.77 -7.68 2.57
CA HIS A 110 27.15 -7.24 2.78
C HIS A 110 28.15 -7.66 1.68
N LYS A 111 27.77 -8.57 0.76
CA LYS A 111 28.62 -8.99 -0.37
C LYS A 111 28.49 -8.12 -1.61
N PHE A 112 27.51 -7.22 -1.68
CA PHE A 112 27.29 -6.40 -2.87
C PHE A 112 28.00 -5.05 -2.75
N LYS A 113 28.86 -4.71 -3.72
CA LYS A 113 29.63 -3.44 -3.74
C LYS A 113 28.78 -2.17 -3.70
N TRP A 114 27.50 -2.24 -4.09
CA TRP A 114 26.58 -1.10 -4.04
C TRP A 114 25.95 -0.88 -2.66
N SER A 115 26.15 -1.79 -1.70
CA SER A 115 25.58 -1.67 -0.35
C SER A 115 26.04 -0.39 0.34
N ASP A 116 27.33 -0.09 0.27
CA ASP A 116 27.95 1.01 1.02
C ASP A 116 27.50 2.38 0.50
N GLN A 117 27.38 2.52 -0.83
CA GLN A 117 26.86 3.72 -1.47
C GLN A 117 25.37 3.95 -1.17
N ILE A 118 24.58 2.89 -1.03
CA ILE A 118 23.18 3.00 -0.62
C ILE A 118 23.08 3.34 0.86
N TYR A 119 23.91 2.75 1.72
CA TYR A 119 23.94 3.07 3.14
C TYR A 119 24.18 4.56 3.40
N GLU A 120 25.16 5.16 2.69
CA GLU A 120 25.51 6.57 2.86
C GLU A 120 24.36 7.49 2.41
N LYS A 121 23.80 7.26 1.22
CA LYS A 121 22.66 8.06 0.69
C LYS A 121 21.39 7.92 1.52
N VAL A 122 21.14 6.73 2.07
CA VAL A 122 19.97 6.44 2.90
C VAL A 122 20.08 7.08 4.28
N GLN A 123 21.29 7.20 4.83
CA GLN A 123 21.49 7.84 6.14
C GLN A 123 21.20 9.35 6.13
N GLU A 124 21.48 10.04 5.01
CA GLU A 124 21.26 11.49 4.91
C GLU A 124 19.80 11.88 4.61
N ARG A 125 19.09 11.12 3.76
CA ARG A 125 17.75 11.51 3.27
C ARG A 125 16.70 10.40 3.31
N GLY A 126 16.90 9.39 4.17
CA GLY A 126 16.02 8.20 4.26
C GLY A 126 14.53 8.51 4.42
N PHE A 127 14.17 9.55 5.20
CA PHE A 127 12.78 10.02 5.31
C PHE A 127 12.18 10.38 3.95
N LEU A 128 12.84 11.28 3.21
CA LEU A 128 12.34 11.81 1.95
C LEU A 128 12.26 10.70 0.89
N TYR A 129 13.25 9.82 0.84
CA TYR A 129 13.25 8.68 -0.07
C TYR A 129 12.08 7.74 0.19
N VAL A 130 11.87 7.34 1.44
CA VAL A 130 10.75 6.46 1.81
C VAL A 130 9.42 7.15 1.54
N LEU A 131 9.27 8.43 1.89
CA LEU A 131 8.03 9.18 1.68
C LEU A 131 7.67 9.24 0.18
N VAL A 132 8.62 9.62 -0.67
CA VAL A 132 8.41 9.70 -2.12
C VAL A 132 8.10 8.32 -2.71
N LEU A 133 8.78 7.27 -2.27
CA LEU A 133 8.52 5.90 -2.73
C LEU A 133 7.19 5.33 -2.23
N ARG A 134 6.66 5.81 -1.10
CA ARG A 134 5.31 5.46 -0.62
C ARG A 134 4.21 6.18 -1.38
N LEU A 135 4.42 7.46 -1.71
CA LEU A 135 3.50 8.26 -2.53
C LEU A 135 3.51 7.83 -4.00
N ILE A 136 4.67 7.46 -4.51
CA ILE A 136 4.89 7.03 -5.88
C ILE A 136 5.50 5.62 -5.82
N PRO A 137 4.67 4.58 -5.58
CA PRO A 137 5.11 3.20 -5.46
C PRO A 137 5.70 2.68 -6.77
N ILE A 138 7.02 2.81 -6.90
CA ILE A 138 7.79 2.16 -7.98
C ILE A 138 7.92 0.65 -7.71
N MET A 139 7.85 0.28 -6.43
CA MET A 139 7.99 -1.08 -5.90
C MET A 139 6.82 -1.40 -4.95
N GLY A 140 6.62 -2.68 -4.66
CA GLY A 140 5.57 -3.15 -3.76
C GLY A 140 5.71 -2.67 -2.32
N PHE A 141 4.60 -2.67 -1.59
CA PHE A 141 4.51 -2.19 -0.21
C PHE A 141 5.53 -2.84 0.73
N ASP A 142 5.57 -4.18 0.74
CA ASP A 142 6.44 -4.96 1.62
C ASP A 142 7.91 -4.87 1.18
N ILE A 143 8.14 -4.85 -0.13
CA ILE A 143 9.48 -4.71 -0.73
C ILE A 143 10.16 -3.44 -0.20
N LEU A 144 9.45 -2.30 -0.17
CA LEU A 144 10.01 -1.05 0.33
C LEU A 144 10.36 -1.14 1.83
N SER A 145 9.52 -1.80 2.64
CA SER A 145 9.79 -2.03 4.05
C SER A 145 11.04 -2.89 4.26
N TYR A 146 11.16 -3.98 3.49
CA TYR A 146 12.30 -4.89 3.57
C TYR A 146 13.60 -4.23 3.11
N ILE A 147 13.59 -3.55 1.96
CA ILE A 147 14.75 -2.81 1.46
C ILE A 147 15.18 -1.75 2.46
N SER A 148 14.22 -1.03 3.07
CA SER A 148 14.53 -0.03 4.10
C SER A 148 15.20 -0.65 5.34
N GLY A 149 14.76 -1.85 5.74
CA GLY A 149 15.37 -2.62 6.83
C GLY A 149 16.80 -3.06 6.52
N ILE A 150 17.00 -3.66 5.35
CA ILE A 150 18.32 -4.10 4.86
C ILE A 150 19.26 -2.91 4.70
N ALA A 151 18.82 -1.82 4.08
CA ALA A 151 19.58 -0.59 3.89
C ALA A 151 19.76 0.21 5.19
N ARG A 152 19.29 -0.32 6.32
CA ARG A 152 19.45 0.26 7.66
C ARG A 152 18.99 1.72 7.80
N VAL A 153 17.92 2.12 7.09
CA VAL A 153 17.27 3.45 7.25
C VAL A 153 16.99 3.69 8.75
N LYS A 154 17.14 4.90 9.28
CA LYS A 154 16.76 5.18 10.68
C LYS A 154 15.26 4.86 10.88
N PHE A 155 14.95 4.08 11.93
CA PHE A 155 13.59 3.56 12.16
C PHE A 155 12.52 4.65 12.30
N GLY A 156 12.77 5.67 13.14
CA GLY A 156 11.82 6.79 13.34
C GLY A 156 11.47 7.51 12.03
N PRO A 157 12.47 8.00 11.27
CA PRO A 157 12.25 8.55 9.93
C PRO A 157 11.50 7.62 8.96
N PHE A 158 11.82 6.33 8.94
CA PHE A 158 11.13 5.35 8.11
C PHE A 158 9.64 5.21 8.48
N ILE A 159 9.33 5.11 9.76
CA ILE A 159 7.96 4.98 10.26
C ILE A 159 7.15 6.24 9.97
N LEU A 160 7.70 7.42 10.27
CA LEU A 160 7.01 8.69 10.02
C LEU A 160 6.76 8.91 8.52
N ALA A 161 7.76 8.64 7.68
CA ALA A 161 7.62 8.72 6.22
C ALA A 161 6.57 7.72 5.69
N SER A 162 6.56 6.51 6.24
CA SER A 162 5.57 5.47 5.88
C SER A 162 4.16 5.87 6.28
N PHE A 163 3.97 6.31 7.52
CA PHE A 163 2.68 6.78 8.03
C PHE A 163 2.14 7.92 7.15
N LEU A 164 2.95 8.94 6.88
CA LEU A 164 2.52 10.09 6.07
C LEU A 164 2.30 9.72 4.60
N GLY A 165 3.21 8.94 4.01
CA GLY A 165 3.15 8.57 2.60
C GLY A 165 2.00 7.62 2.27
N MET A 166 1.49 6.87 3.25
CA MET A 166 0.36 5.95 3.07
C MET A 166 -1.01 6.64 3.20
N MET A 167 -1.10 7.85 3.77
CA MET A 167 -2.39 8.50 4.03
C MET A 167 -3.28 8.64 2.79
N PRO A 168 -2.78 9.11 1.62
CA PRO A 168 -3.65 9.28 0.45
C PRO A 168 -4.23 7.97 -0.06
N GLY A 169 -3.39 6.93 -0.14
CA GLY A 169 -3.84 5.59 -0.55
C GLY A 169 -4.79 4.96 0.46
N THR A 170 -4.53 5.17 1.76
CA THR A 170 -5.37 4.68 2.85
C THR A 170 -6.76 5.30 2.79
N PHE A 171 -6.86 6.60 2.55
CA PHE A 171 -8.15 7.27 2.37
C PHE A 171 -8.91 6.71 1.18
N ALA A 172 -8.25 6.48 0.04
CA ALA A 172 -8.87 5.88 -1.12
C ALA A 172 -9.41 4.47 -0.82
N TYR A 173 -8.62 3.61 -0.14
CA TYR A 173 -9.06 2.27 0.27
C TYR A 173 -10.24 2.30 1.24
N ALA A 174 -10.18 3.16 2.27
CA ALA A 174 -11.26 3.28 3.24
C ALA A 174 -12.55 3.79 2.59
N PHE A 175 -12.45 4.77 1.69
CA PHE A 175 -13.58 5.31 0.94
C PHE A 175 -14.19 4.28 0.00
N LEU A 176 -13.36 3.52 -0.73
CA LEU A 176 -13.84 2.43 -1.58
C LEU A 176 -14.51 1.33 -0.76
N GLY A 177 -13.89 0.90 0.35
CA GLY A 177 -14.46 -0.10 1.25
C GLY A 177 -15.81 0.34 1.82
N SER A 178 -15.91 1.58 2.33
CA SER A 178 -17.16 2.15 2.85
C SER A 178 -18.25 2.18 1.78
N SER A 179 -17.90 2.59 0.55
CA SER A 179 -18.83 2.64 -0.57
C SER A 179 -19.35 1.25 -0.95
N ILE A 180 -18.48 0.23 -0.91
CA ILE A 180 -18.87 -1.18 -1.12
C ILE A 180 -19.79 -1.66 0.01
N GLY A 181 -19.47 -1.33 1.26
CA GLY A 181 -20.29 -1.68 2.43
C GLY A 181 -21.70 -1.09 2.35
N GLU A 182 -21.82 0.16 1.93
CA GLU A 182 -23.10 0.85 1.73
C GLU A 182 -23.88 0.37 0.49
N GLY A 183 -23.19 -0.23 -0.49
CA GLY A 183 -23.80 -0.66 -1.75
C GLY A 183 -24.15 0.48 -2.72
N ASP A 184 -23.67 1.70 -2.46
CA ASP A 184 -23.93 2.87 -3.31
C ASP A 184 -23.03 2.83 -4.55
N SER A 185 -23.64 2.46 -5.69
CA SER A 185 -22.94 2.34 -6.97
C SER A 185 -22.31 3.66 -7.45
N SER A 186 -22.87 4.81 -7.07
CA SER A 186 -22.33 6.13 -7.44
C SER A 186 -21.07 6.44 -6.65
N LYS A 187 -21.10 6.20 -5.33
CA LYS A 187 -19.91 6.37 -4.47
C LYS A 187 -18.79 5.39 -4.83
N ILE A 188 -19.14 4.15 -5.19
CA ILE A 188 -18.18 3.18 -5.72
C ILE A 188 -17.52 3.74 -6.98
N ALA A 189 -18.30 4.21 -7.97
CA ALA A 189 -17.72 4.78 -9.20
C ALA A 189 -16.77 5.96 -8.92
N ILE A 190 -17.13 6.85 -7.99
CA ILE A 190 -16.28 7.96 -7.54
C ILE A 190 -15.00 7.43 -6.87
N ALA A 191 -15.12 6.45 -5.98
CA ALA A 191 -13.98 5.87 -5.26
C ALA A 191 -12.98 5.22 -6.22
N ILE A 192 -13.46 4.46 -7.20
CA ILE A 192 -12.55 3.88 -8.18
C ILE A 192 -11.98 4.99 -9.08
N GLY A 193 -12.75 6.02 -9.43
CA GLY A 193 -12.25 7.21 -10.12
C GLY A 193 -11.07 7.89 -9.39
N ILE A 194 -11.15 8.04 -8.07
CA ILE A 194 -10.04 8.51 -7.23
C ILE A 194 -8.82 7.59 -7.37
N PHE A 195 -9.01 6.27 -7.31
CA PHE A 195 -7.92 5.31 -7.50
C PHE A 195 -7.24 5.46 -8.87
N VAL A 196 -8.02 5.64 -9.95
CA VAL A 196 -7.47 5.85 -11.30
C VAL A 196 -6.67 7.14 -11.36
N ILE A 197 -7.18 8.23 -10.78
CA ILE A 197 -6.47 9.50 -10.74
C ILE A 197 -5.16 9.37 -9.95
N LEU A 198 -5.19 8.74 -8.77
CA LEU A 198 -4.00 8.49 -7.98
C LEU A 198 -2.98 7.63 -8.74
N MET A 199 -3.42 6.52 -9.35
CA MET A 199 -2.56 5.68 -10.19
C MET A 199 -1.97 6.44 -11.37
N LEU A 200 -2.77 7.29 -12.03
CA LEU A 200 -2.32 8.10 -13.16
C LEU A 200 -1.26 9.12 -12.71
N ILE A 201 -1.51 9.84 -11.61
CA ILE A 201 -0.55 10.79 -11.02
C ILE A 201 0.76 10.06 -10.67
N THR A 202 0.67 8.94 -9.95
CA THR A 202 1.81 8.08 -9.62
C THR A 202 2.56 7.63 -10.88
N TYR A 203 1.85 7.19 -11.92
CA TYR A 203 2.44 6.74 -13.18
C TYR A 203 3.17 7.87 -13.92
N LEU A 204 2.56 9.05 -14.02
CA LEU A 204 3.13 10.22 -14.70
C LEU A 204 4.38 10.73 -13.97
N LEU A 205 4.36 10.72 -12.64
CA LEU A 205 5.49 11.15 -11.83
C LEU A 205 6.57 10.08 -11.71
N ARG A 206 6.27 8.81 -11.99
CA ARG A 206 7.18 7.65 -11.85
C ARG A 206 8.55 7.89 -12.51
N ASN A 207 8.58 8.35 -13.75
CA ASN A 207 9.84 8.53 -14.48
C ASN A 207 10.67 9.71 -13.93
N ARG A 208 9.99 10.79 -13.52
CA ARG A 208 10.65 11.94 -12.87
C ARG A 208 11.26 11.52 -11.54
N VAL A 209 10.52 10.75 -10.75
CA VAL A 209 11.01 10.22 -9.48
C VAL A 209 12.17 9.25 -9.70
N LYS A 210 12.07 8.31 -10.65
CA LYS A 210 13.20 7.40 -10.96
C LYS A 210 14.48 8.15 -11.28
N LYS A 211 14.39 9.20 -12.11
CA LYS A 211 15.54 10.06 -12.45
C LYS A 211 16.08 10.80 -11.22
N TRP A 212 15.20 11.37 -10.39
CA TRP A 212 15.59 12.04 -9.15
C TRP A 212 16.24 11.10 -8.13
N LEU A 213 15.79 9.84 -8.08
CA LEU A 213 16.37 8.78 -7.26
C LEU A 213 17.70 8.24 -7.81
N GLY A 214 18.10 8.62 -9.03
CA GLY A 214 19.27 8.04 -9.71
C GLY A 214 19.09 6.57 -10.10
N LEU A 215 17.85 6.10 -10.27
CA LEU A 215 17.49 4.73 -10.67
C LEU A 215 17.25 4.61 -12.19
N SER A 216 17.55 5.64 -12.97
CA SER A 216 17.50 5.62 -14.44
C SER A 216 18.87 5.23 -14.99
N GLU A 217 18.96 4.06 -15.61
CA GLU A 217 20.01 3.74 -16.59
C GLU A 217 19.87 4.61 -17.85
#